data_AF-A0AAV0RCE6-F1
#
_entry.id   AF-A0AAV0RCE6-F1
#
_cell.length_a   1.000
_cell.length_b   1.000
_cell.length_c   1.000
_cell.angle_alpha   90.00
_cell.angle_beta   90.00
_cell.angle_gamma   90.00
#
_symmetry.space_group_name_H-M   'P 1'
#
loop_
_entity.id
_entity.type
_entity.pdbx_description
1 polymer ?
#
loop_
_entity_poly.entity_id
_entity_poly.type
_entity_poly.pdbx_seq_one_letter_code
_entity_poly.pdbx_strand_id
1 'polypeptide(L)'
;MAPLTLAVDTTTKTASGGKMHIAQLETRSKPFASLSTRGEEEKPFDFLRTVFEGVIAGGTAGVVVETALYPIDTIKTRLQAARGGGQIAWKGLYSGLAGNIAGVLPASALFVGVYEPAKQKLLKVFPENLSAFAHLTAGAIGGLAASFVRVPTEVVKTRMQTGQFSSAPNAVRLIVSKEGFKGLYAGYGSFLLRDLPFDAIQFCIYEQLRIGYKVAARRDLNDAENAVIGAFAGNF
;
A
#
# COMPACT_ATOMS: atom_id res chain seq x y z
N MET A 1 -69.69 -1.59 -15.69
CA MET A 1 -69.49 -2.70 -14.74
C MET A 1 -68.64 -3.76 -15.44
N ALA A 2 -67.39 -3.95 -15.01
CA ALA A 2 -66.61 -5.14 -15.40
C ALA A 2 -67.24 -6.39 -14.72
N PRO A 3 -66.97 -7.61 -15.21
CA PRO A 3 -65.78 -8.30 -14.68
C PRO A 3 -65.05 -9.31 -15.62
N LEU A 4 -63.76 -9.53 -15.30
CA LEU A 4 -63.00 -10.81 -15.27
C LEU A 4 -62.94 -11.69 -16.55
N THR A 5 -61.85 -12.36 -16.96
CA THR A 5 -60.53 -12.71 -16.40
C THR A 5 -59.71 -13.28 -17.56
N LEU A 6 -58.42 -12.94 -17.65
CA LEU A 6 -57.51 -13.40 -18.70
C LEU A 6 -56.84 -14.70 -18.23
N ALA A 7 -57.29 -15.85 -18.76
CA ALA A 7 -56.62 -17.14 -18.59
C ALA A 7 -55.62 -17.33 -19.74
N VAL A 8 -54.33 -17.38 -19.39
CA VAL A 8 -53.25 -17.75 -20.32
C VAL A 8 -53.14 -19.26 -20.26
N ASP A 9 -53.55 -19.93 -21.34
CA ASP A 9 -53.31 -21.36 -21.53
C ASP A 9 -52.14 -21.57 -22.49
N THR A 10 -51.29 -22.51 -22.12
CA THR A 10 -49.95 -22.72 -22.68
C THR A 10 -49.99 -24.03 -23.45
N THR A 11 -49.83 -24.03 -24.77
CA THR A 11 -49.30 -25.23 -25.47
C THR A 11 -48.80 -24.94 -26.88
N THR A 12 -47.47 -24.98 -26.99
CA THR A 12 -46.67 -25.68 -28.01
C THR A 12 -46.94 -25.43 -29.51
N LYS A 13 -45.99 -24.73 -30.14
CA LYS A 13 -45.44 -25.16 -31.44
C LYS A 13 -43.92 -25.21 -31.38
N THR A 14 -43.41 -26.43 -31.57
CA THR A 14 -42.03 -26.80 -31.80
C THR A 14 -41.60 -26.39 -33.21
N ALA A 15 -40.46 -25.70 -33.34
CA ALA A 15 -39.64 -25.70 -34.56
C ALA A 15 -38.19 -25.34 -34.22
N SER A 16 -37.38 -26.39 -34.08
CA SER A 16 -35.95 -26.52 -34.37
C SER A 16 -35.12 -25.27 -34.69
N GLY A 17 -34.06 -25.04 -33.91
CA GLY A 17 -32.87 -24.30 -34.39
C GLY A 17 -31.93 -23.81 -33.28
N GLY A 18 -30.82 -24.53 -33.06
CA GLY A 18 -29.60 -23.96 -32.45
C GLY A 18 -29.59 -23.86 -30.92
N LYS A 19 -28.94 -24.83 -30.28
CA LYS A 19 -28.52 -24.75 -28.88
C LYS A 19 -27.57 -23.55 -28.71
N MET A 20 -28.07 -22.44 -28.15
CA MET A 20 -27.21 -21.38 -27.61
C MET A 20 -27.29 -21.49 -26.09
N HIS A 21 -26.35 -22.27 -25.54
CA HIS A 21 -26.09 -22.33 -24.11
C HIS A 21 -25.62 -20.93 -23.68
N ILE A 22 -26.54 -20.12 -23.16
CA ILE A 22 -26.18 -18.98 -22.30
C ILE A 22 -25.66 -19.62 -21.02
N ALA A 23 -24.37 -19.98 -21.05
CA ALA A 23 -23.63 -20.27 -19.85
C ALA A 23 -23.63 -19.00 -19.01
N GLN A 24 -24.41 -19.02 -17.93
CA GLN A 24 -24.27 -18.07 -16.84
C GLN A 24 -22.80 -18.09 -16.42
N LEU A 25 -22.03 -17.10 -16.88
CA LEU A 25 -20.76 -16.73 -16.29
C LEU A 25 -21.11 -16.15 -14.93
N GLU A 26 -21.29 -17.04 -13.97
CA GLU A 26 -21.19 -16.72 -12.56
C GLU A 26 -19.74 -16.28 -12.34
N THR A 27 -19.49 -14.98 -12.56
CA THR A 27 -18.29 -14.27 -12.13
C THR A 27 -18.24 -14.38 -10.63
N ARG A 28 -17.74 -15.51 -10.15
CA ARG A 28 -17.29 -15.70 -8.77
C ARG A 28 -16.04 -14.85 -8.62
N SER A 29 -16.22 -13.54 -8.56
CA SER A 29 -15.18 -12.60 -8.13
C SER A 29 -14.89 -12.97 -6.69
N LYS A 30 -13.93 -13.86 -6.47
CA LYS A 30 -13.44 -14.13 -5.12
C LYS A 30 -12.85 -12.80 -4.63
N PRO A 31 -13.46 -12.13 -3.65
CA PRO A 31 -12.85 -10.95 -3.06
C PRO A 31 -11.51 -11.37 -2.46
N PHE A 32 -10.55 -10.45 -2.49
CA PHE A 32 -9.19 -10.39 -1.94
C PHE A 32 -8.59 -11.60 -1.17
N ALA A 33 -9.37 -12.35 -0.41
CA ALA A 33 -8.97 -13.38 0.55
C ALA A 33 -8.51 -14.73 -0.02
N SER A 34 -8.81 -15.11 -1.26
CA SER A 34 -8.65 -16.54 -1.66
C SER A 34 -7.26 -16.99 -2.13
N LEU A 35 -6.24 -16.12 -2.11
CA LEU A 35 -4.91 -16.44 -2.64
C LEU A 35 -3.75 -16.46 -1.63
N SER A 36 -4.02 -16.21 -0.36
CA SER A 36 -3.04 -16.48 0.71
C SER A 36 -3.47 -17.60 1.65
N THR A 37 -4.59 -18.28 1.37
CA THR A 37 -5.15 -19.35 2.20
C THR A 37 -5.43 -20.61 1.39
N ARG A 38 -4.52 -20.98 0.47
CA ARG A 38 -4.58 -22.32 -0.13
C ARG A 38 -3.83 -23.31 0.75
N GLY A 39 -4.47 -23.69 1.86
CA GLY A 39 -4.07 -24.84 2.68
C GLY A 39 -3.54 -24.54 4.08
N GLU A 40 -3.88 -23.41 4.71
CA GLU A 40 -3.65 -23.27 6.14
C GLU A 40 -4.96 -23.63 6.88
N GLU A 41 -4.92 -24.75 7.62
CA GLU A 41 -5.78 -24.95 8.79
C GLU A 41 -5.93 -23.62 9.54
N GLU A 42 -7.14 -23.28 10.02
CA GLU A 42 -7.38 -22.09 10.83
C GLU A 42 -6.54 -22.14 12.10
N LYS A 43 -5.27 -21.71 12.00
CA LYS A 43 -4.41 -21.48 13.15
C LYS A 43 -5.01 -20.30 13.92
N PRO A 44 -5.00 -20.33 15.27
CA PRO A 44 -5.40 -19.18 16.05
C PRO A 44 -4.62 -17.96 15.56
N PHE A 45 -5.31 -16.84 15.37
CA PHE A 45 -4.71 -15.61 14.88
C PHE A 45 -3.67 -15.11 15.90
N ASP A 46 -2.41 -15.47 15.69
CA ASP A 46 -1.28 -15.07 16.51
C ASP A 46 -0.84 -13.66 16.11
N PHE A 47 -1.55 -12.65 16.61
CA PHE A 47 -1.26 -11.24 16.33
C PHE A 47 0.24 -10.90 16.48
N LEU A 48 0.87 -11.36 17.55
CA LEU A 48 2.30 -11.11 17.81
C LEU A 48 3.21 -11.76 16.76
N ARG A 49 2.86 -12.95 16.29
CA ARG A 49 3.61 -13.65 15.25
C ARG A 49 3.48 -12.93 13.91
N THR A 50 2.26 -12.55 13.53
CA THR A 50 2.01 -11.79 12.29
C THR A 50 2.73 -10.44 12.30
N VAL A 51 2.72 -9.74 13.44
CA VAL A 51 3.47 -8.49 13.60
C VAL A 51 4.96 -8.76 13.49
N PHE A 52 5.51 -9.76 14.18
CA PHE A 52 6.93 -10.05 14.17
C PHE A 52 7.44 -10.51 12.79
N GLU A 53 6.75 -11.46 12.16
CA GLU A 53 7.05 -11.93 10.80
C GLU A 53 6.89 -10.79 9.77
N GLY A 54 5.82 -10.02 9.85
CA GLY A 54 5.59 -8.87 8.97
C GLY A 54 6.64 -7.77 9.13
N VAL A 55 7.07 -7.49 10.36
CA VAL A 55 8.12 -6.49 10.65
C VAL A 55 9.49 -6.99 10.17
N ILE A 56 9.82 -8.26 10.35
CA ILE A 56 11.11 -8.79 9.88
C ILE A 56 11.14 -8.86 8.35
N ALA A 57 10.10 -9.43 7.73
CA ALA A 57 10.04 -9.54 6.28
C ALA A 57 9.98 -8.16 5.62
N GLY A 58 9.08 -7.29 6.09
CA GLY A 58 8.96 -5.92 5.57
C GLY A 58 10.17 -5.05 5.88
N GLY A 59 10.73 -5.18 7.08
CA GLY A 59 11.91 -4.44 7.52
C GLY A 59 13.18 -4.82 6.77
N THR A 60 13.45 -6.11 6.58
CA THR A 60 14.62 -6.58 5.81
C THR A 60 14.50 -6.20 4.33
N ALA A 61 13.33 -6.40 3.73
CA ALA A 61 13.06 -5.95 2.36
C ALA A 61 13.24 -4.44 2.23
N GLY A 62 12.70 -3.66 3.18
CA GLY A 62 12.82 -2.21 3.24
C GLY A 62 14.27 -1.75 3.34
N VAL A 63 15.09 -2.38 4.20
CA VAL A 63 16.52 -2.05 4.33
C VAL A 63 17.29 -2.34 3.03
N VAL A 64 17.01 -3.47 2.37
CA VAL A 64 17.67 -3.83 1.10
C VAL A 64 17.33 -2.81 0.01
N VAL A 65 16.04 -2.52 -0.17
CA VAL A 65 15.56 -1.53 -1.15
C VAL A 65 16.15 -0.15 -0.86
N GLU A 66 16.06 0.30 0.40
CA GLU A 66 16.57 1.61 0.83
C GLU A 66 18.07 1.71 0.57
N THR A 67 18.87 0.69 0.94
CA THR A 67 20.33 0.71 0.74
C THR A 67 20.70 0.75 -0.74
N ALA A 68 19.96 0.05 -1.60
CA ALA A 68 20.18 0.05 -3.03
C ALA A 68 19.81 1.40 -3.67
N LEU A 69 18.70 2.01 -3.24
CA LEU A 69 18.17 3.25 -3.82
C LEU A 69 18.73 4.51 -3.17
N TYR A 70 19.37 4.41 -1.99
CA TYR A 70 19.85 5.55 -1.22
C TYR A 70 20.72 6.55 -2.01
N PRO A 71 21.65 6.11 -2.88
CA PRO A 71 22.44 7.05 -3.69
C PRO A 71 21.58 7.87 -4.65
N ILE A 72 20.57 7.25 -5.26
CA ILE A 72 19.65 7.90 -6.20
C ILE A 72 18.77 8.89 -5.46
N ASP A 73 18.25 8.49 -4.30
CA ASP A 73 17.50 9.38 -3.40
C ASP A 73 18.30 10.62 -3.03
N THR A 74 19.57 10.45 -2.63
CA THR A 74 20.42 11.57 -2.23
C THR A 74 20.68 12.52 -3.40
N ILE A 75 20.91 12.01 -4.61
CA ILE A 75 21.06 12.85 -5.81
C ILE A 75 19.76 13.61 -6.09
N LYS A 76 18.61 12.92 -6.06
CA LYS A 76 17.29 13.52 -6.28
C LYS A 76 17.01 14.64 -5.27
N THR A 77 17.21 14.37 -3.97
CA THR A 77 16.98 15.34 -2.89
C THR A 77 17.87 16.57 -3.04
N ARG A 78 19.16 16.39 -3.41
CA ARG A 78 20.08 17.52 -3.63
C ARG A 78 19.68 18.37 -4.83
N LEU A 79 19.31 17.75 -5.94
CA LEU A 79 18.84 18.47 -7.13
C LEU A 79 17.54 19.23 -6.86
N GLN A 80 16.60 18.62 -6.14
CA GLN A 80 15.35 19.26 -5.74
C GLN A 80 15.58 20.43 -4.77
N ALA A 81 16.52 20.30 -3.82
CA ALA A 81 16.88 21.37 -2.90
C ALA A 81 17.57 22.55 -3.61
N ALA A 82 18.39 22.27 -4.63
CA ALA A 82 19.07 23.27 -5.45
C ALA A 82 18.18 23.92 -6.54
N ARG A 83 16.85 23.74 -6.48
CA ARG A 83 15.88 24.20 -7.50
C ARG A 83 16.28 23.78 -8.93
N GLY A 84 16.81 22.57 -9.09
CA GLY A 84 17.08 21.95 -10.40
C GLY A 84 18.37 22.39 -11.12
N GLY A 85 19.21 23.25 -10.53
CA GLY A 85 20.40 23.82 -11.19
C GLY A 85 21.76 23.50 -10.57
N GLY A 86 21.84 22.59 -9.59
CA GLY A 86 23.08 22.29 -8.87
C GLY A 86 23.97 21.24 -9.55
N GLN A 87 25.30 21.36 -9.38
CA GLN A 87 26.24 20.31 -9.77
C GLN A 87 26.00 19.03 -8.94
N ILE A 88 26.08 17.86 -9.60
CA ILE A 88 25.94 16.57 -8.94
C ILE A 88 27.14 16.32 -8.02
N ALA A 89 26.92 16.42 -6.71
CA ALA A 89 27.92 16.08 -5.71
C ALA A 89 27.89 14.57 -5.42
N TRP A 90 28.97 13.87 -5.75
CA TRP A 90 29.13 12.42 -5.51
C TRP A 90 29.56 12.06 -4.09
N LYS A 91 29.97 13.04 -3.28
CA LYS A 91 30.41 12.79 -1.90
C LYS A 91 29.22 12.62 -0.95
N GLY A 92 29.32 11.66 -0.03
CA GLY A 92 28.34 11.48 1.05
C GLY A 92 26.97 11.02 0.57
N LEU A 93 26.90 10.20 -0.48
CA LEU A 93 25.64 9.66 -1.01
C LEU A 93 24.88 8.82 0.02
N TYR A 94 25.59 8.16 0.95
CA TYR A 94 25.03 7.40 2.07
C TYR A 94 24.84 8.20 3.36
N SER A 95 24.99 9.53 3.31
CA SER A 95 24.79 10.39 4.49
C SER A 95 23.36 10.27 5.01
N GLY A 96 23.21 9.76 6.24
CA GLY A 96 21.93 9.60 6.91
C GLY A 96 21.29 8.21 6.79
N LEU A 97 21.88 7.28 6.04
CA LEU A 97 21.31 5.93 5.85
C LEU A 97 21.07 5.22 7.18
N ALA A 98 22.04 5.25 8.09
CA ALA A 98 21.92 4.60 9.40
C ALA A 98 20.77 5.18 10.24
N GLY A 99 20.60 6.50 10.21
CA GLY A 99 19.49 7.17 10.91
C GLY A 99 18.14 6.84 10.28
N ASN A 100 18.09 6.72 8.95
CA ASN A 100 16.88 6.32 8.25
C ASN A 100 16.48 4.87 8.57
N ILE A 101 17.42 3.93 8.47
CA ILE A 101 17.19 2.50 8.79
C ILE A 101 16.66 2.33 10.22
N ALA A 102 17.20 3.08 11.18
CA ALA A 102 16.72 3.06 12.55
C ALA A 102 15.25 3.47 12.71
N GLY A 103 14.74 4.35 11.83
CA GLY A 103 13.35 4.79 11.81
C GLY A 103 12.40 3.88 11.01
N VAL A 104 12.92 3.07 10.08
CA VAL A 104 12.11 2.16 9.25
C VAL A 104 11.43 1.08 10.09
N LEU A 105 12.19 0.35 10.92
CA LEU A 105 11.65 -0.77 11.69
C LEU A 105 10.50 -0.37 12.64
N PRO A 106 10.61 0.71 13.45
CA PRO A 106 9.51 1.13 14.31
C PRO A 106 8.30 1.65 13.52
N ALA A 107 8.51 2.31 12.37
CA ALA A 107 7.43 2.74 11.50
C ALA A 107 6.66 1.54 10.92
N SER A 108 7.37 0.50 10.46
CA SER A 108 6.75 -0.75 9.98
C SER A 108 5.99 -1.48 11.09
N ALA A 109 6.54 -1.52 12.31
CA ALA A 109 5.87 -2.13 13.46
C ALA A 109 4.57 -1.39 13.82
N LEU A 110 4.58 -0.05 13.83
CA LEU A 110 3.38 0.74 14.04
C LEU A 110 2.35 0.54 12.92
N PHE A 111 2.80 0.49 11.67
CA PHE A 111 1.91 0.24 10.54
C PHE A 111 1.19 -1.10 10.72
N VAL A 112 1.93 -2.21 10.85
CA VAL A 112 1.34 -3.56 10.94
C VAL A 112 0.50 -3.70 12.20
N GLY A 113 0.99 -3.18 13.34
CA GLY A 113 0.28 -3.25 14.62
C GLY A 113 -1.07 -2.53 14.64
N VAL A 114 -1.25 -1.51 13.80
CA VAL A 114 -2.51 -0.78 13.66
C VAL A 114 -3.35 -1.27 12.48
N TYR A 115 -2.69 -1.58 11.36
CA TYR A 115 -3.33 -2.07 10.15
C TYR A 115 -4.07 -3.38 10.39
N GLU A 116 -3.43 -4.37 11.02
CA GLU A 116 -3.99 -5.71 11.12
C GLU A 116 -5.28 -5.76 11.97
N PRO A 117 -5.36 -5.13 13.16
CA PRO A 117 -6.60 -5.08 13.93
C PRO A 117 -7.68 -4.22 13.27
N ALA A 118 -7.28 -3.10 12.62
CA ALA A 118 -8.22 -2.24 11.89
C ALA A 118 -8.85 -3.00 10.72
N LYS A 119 -8.02 -3.69 9.93
CA LYS A 119 -8.43 -4.54 8.80
C LYS A 119 -9.43 -5.60 9.26
N GLN A 120 -9.13 -6.32 10.34
CA GLN A 120 -10.04 -7.36 10.85
C GLN A 120 -11.38 -6.81 11.31
N LYS A 121 -11.38 -5.67 12.02
CA LYS A 121 -12.63 -5.02 12.45
C LYS A 121 -13.44 -4.54 11.24
N LEU A 122 -12.80 -3.90 10.27
CA LEU A 122 -13.46 -3.37 9.08
C LEU A 122 -14.01 -4.51 8.20
N LEU A 123 -13.27 -5.59 7.98
CA LEU A 123 -13.74 -6.75 7.22
C LEU A 123 -14.94 -7.46 7.86
N LYS A 124 -15.15 -7.35 9.18
CA LYS A 124 -16.34 -7.88 9.87
C LYS A 124 -17.55 -6.96 9.76
N VAL A 125 -17.34 -5.67 9.52
CA VAL A 125 -18.39 -4.64 9.44
C VAL A 125 -18.84 -4.42 8.00
N PHE A 126 -17.91 -4.47 7.05
CA PHE A 126 -18.20 -4.28 5.63
C PHE A 126 -18.63 -5.59 4.95
N PRO A 127 -19.61 -5.55 4.04
CA PRO A 127 -19.96 -6.70 3.21
C PRO A 127 -18.80 -7.05 2.25
N GLU A 128 -18.73 -8.30 1.80
CA GLU A 128 -17.58 -8.84 1.03
C GLU A 128 -17.26 -8.03 -0.25
N ASN A 129 -18.27 -7.40 -0.85
CA ASN A 129 -18.14 -6.53 -2.03
C ASN A 129 -17.44 -5.19 -1.75
N LEU A 130 -17.25 -4.80 -0.47
CA LEU A 130 -16.50 -3.61 -0.04
C LEU A 130 -15.17 -3.96 0.65
N SER A 131 -14.68 -5.21 0.52
CA SER A 131 -13.39 -5.62 1.09
C SER A 131 -12.23 -4.69 0.70
N ALA A 132 -12.17 -4.22 -0.54
CA ALA A 132 -11.17 -3.25 -1.00
C ALA A 132 -11.20 -1.94 -0.18
N PHE A 133 -12.39 -1.44 0.16
CA PHE A 133 -12.54 -0.23 0.96
C PHE A 133 -12.11 -0.46 2.42
N ALA A 134 -12.37 -1.64 2.97
CA ALA A 134 -11.87 -2.03 4.29
C ALA A 134 -10.34 -2.08 4.33
N HIS A 135 -9.69 -2.64 3.30
CA HIS A 135 -8.22 -2.63 3.19
C HIS A 135 -7.65 -1.22 3.05
N LEU A 136 -8.25 -0.38 2.21
CA LEU A 136 -7.82 1.00 2.01
C LEU A 136 -7.96 1.82 3.30
N THR A 137 -9.09 1.69 4.00
CA THR A 137 -9.35 2.41 5.26
C THR A 137 -8.41 1.92 6.37
N ALA A 138 -8.20 0.61 6.49
CA ALA A 138 -7.23 0.05 7.42
C ALA A 138 -5.80 0.52 7.11
N GLY A 139 -5.44 0.55 5.83
CA GLY A 139 -4.16 1.05 5.32
C GLY A 139 -3.95 2.51 5.67
N ALA A 140 -4.96 3.37 5.48
CA ALA A 140 -4.89 4.79 5.83
C ALA A 140 -4.70 5.00 7.34
N ILE A 141 -5.41 4.24 8.19
CA ILE A 141 -5.26 4.32 9.65
C ILE A 141 -3.86 3.84 10.07
N GLY A 142 -3.39 2.72 9.51
CA GLY A 142 -2.04 2.20 9.74
C GLY A 142 -0.94 3.16 9.28
N GLY A 143 -1.12 3.76 8.10
CA GLY A 143 -0.20 4.76 7.52
C GLY A 143 -0.13 6.03 8.37
N LEU A 144 -1.27 6.50 8.88
CA LEU A 144 -1.33 7.63 9.81
C LEU A 144 -0.65 7.33 11.14
N ALA A 145 -0.73 6.09 11.64
CA ALA A 145 0.00 5.70 12.84
C ALA A 145 1.52 5.64 12.60
N ALA A 146 1.93 5.06 11.46
CA ALA A 146 3.34 4.96 11.08
C ALA A 146 3.97 6.32 10.75
N SER A 147 3.18 7.27 10.24
CA SER A 147 3.68 8.61 9.86
C SER A 147 4.26 9.39 11.04
N PHE A 148 3.83 9.13 12.28
CA PHE A 148 4.40 9.75 13.48
C PHE A 148 5.89 9.45 13.67
N VAL A 149 6.35 8.28 13.23
CA VAL A 149 7.77 7.92 13.24
C VAL A 149 8.45 8.23 11.91
N ARG A 150 7.73 8.01 10.80
CA ARG A 150 8.26 8.22 9.45
C ARG A 150 8.62 9.69 9.21
N VAL A 151 7.75 10.63 9.56
CA VAL A 151 7.97 12.06 9.25
C VAL A 151 9.22 12.64 9.93
N PRO A 152 9.45 12.48 11.25
CA PRO A 152 10.70 12.91 11.86
C PRO A 152 11.95 12.29 11.23
N THR A 153 11.87 11.01 10.86
CA THR A 153 12.97 10.30 10.21
C THR A 153 13.28 10.89 8.84
N GLU A 154 12.25 11.18 8.03
CA GLU A 154 12.38 11.82 6.72
C GLU A 154 12.93 13.25 6.82
N VAL A 155 12.51 14.04 7.82
CA VAL A 155 13.05 15.38 8.05
C VAL A 155 14.55 15.31 8.38
N VAL A 156 14.98 14.35 9.19
CA VAL A 156 16.40 14.16 9.50
C VAL A 156 17.16 13.67 8.26
N LYS A 157 16.64 12.67 7.54
CA LYS A 157 17.21 12.13 6.28
C LYS A 157 17.45 13.26 5.28
N THR A 158 16.43 14.06 4.99
CA THR A 158 16.51 15.16 4.01
C THR A 158 17.53 16.23 4.39
N ARG A 159 17.62 16.62 5.66
CA ARG A 159 18.64 17.58 6.12
C ARG A 159 20.07 17.02 6.08
N MET A 160 20.24 15.72 6.27
CA MET A 160 21.53 15.06 6.08
C MET A 160 21.91 14.94 4.59
N GLN A 161 20.96 14.61 3.72
CA GLN A 161 21.18 14.51 2.28
C GLN A 161 21.51 15.86 1.63
N THR A 162 20.89 16.94 2.11
CA THR A 162 21.19 18.32 1.67
C THR A 162 22.47 18.91 2.27
N GLY A 163 23.20 18.15 3.10
CA GLY A 163 24.50 18.56 3.64
C GLY A 163 24.43 19.54 4.80
N GLN A 164 23.24 19.79 5.38
CA GLN A 164 23.10 20.64 6.56
C GLN A 164 23.70 20.00 7.81
N PHE A 165 23.75 18.66 7.86
CA PHE A 165 24.30 17.90 8.98
C PHE A 165 25.08 16.68 8.49
N SER A 166 26.16 16.34 9.21
CA SER A 166 26.97 15.13 9.00
C SER A 166 26.54 13.95 9.87
N SER A 167 25.69 14.17 10.88
CA SER A 167 25.30 13.16 11.87
C SER A 167 23.83 13.31 12.27
N ALA A 168 23.10 12.19 12.30
CA ALA A 168 21.66 12.16 12.57
C ALA A 168 21.30 12.62 14.01
N PRO A 169 21.97 12.16 15.08
CA PRO A 169 21.73 12.67 16.43
C PRO A 169 21.98 14.18 16.56
N ASN A 170 23.01 14.70 15.87
CA ASN A 170 23.30 16.13 15.86
C ASN A 170 22.20 16.92 15.14
N ALA A 171 21.67 16.38 14.03
CA ALA A 171 20.54 16.96 13.33
C ALA A 171 19.31 17.04 14.23
N VAL A 172 18.92 15.93 14.88
CA VAL A 172 17.78 15.91 15.81
C VAL A 172 17.98 16.92 16.94
N ARG A 173 19.14 16.91 17.59
CA ARG A 173 19.43 17.83 18.71
C ARG A 173 19.34 19.29 18.28
N LEU A 174 19.88 19.65 17.12
CA LEU A 174 19.89 21.04 16.66
C LEU A 174 18.51 21.49 16.16
N ILE A 175 17.75 20.60 15.51
CA ILE A 175 16.37 20.90 15.09
C ILE A 175 15.52 21.17 16.33
N VAL A 176 15.57 20.28 17.33
CA VAL A 176 14.78 20.43 18.55
C VAL A 176 15.19 21.68 19.33
N SER A 177 16.48 22.02 19.38
CA SER A 177 16.93 23.22 20.11
C SER A 177 16.58 24.54 19.40
N LYS A 178 16.56 24.58 18.07
CA LYS A 178 16.30 25.80 17.30
C LYS A 178 14.83 25.99 16.90
N GLU A 179 14.16 24.92 16.53
CA GLU A 179 12.80 24.93 15.95
C GLU A 179 11.77 24.25 16.88
N GLY A 180 12.22 23.65 17.98
CA GLY A 180 11.39 22.85 18.87
C GLY A 180 10.99 21.50 18.26
N PHE A 181 10.16 20.76 18.98
CA PHE A 181 9.63 19.47 18.52
C PHE A 181 8.80 19.59 17.24
N LYS A 182 8.18 20.75 16.99
CA LYS A 182 7.43 21.01 15.75
C LYS A 182 8.32 21.01 14.52
N GLY A 183 9.61 21.34 14.64
CA GLY A 183 10.58 21.30 13.55
C GLY A 183 10.79 19.89 12.98
N LEU A 184 10.63 18.84 13.80
CA LEU A 184 10.70 17.45 13.35
C LEU A 184 9.46 17.02 12.53
N TYR A 185 8.36 17.76 12.64
CA TYR A 185 7.12 17.52 11.90
C TYR A 185 6.88 18.61 10.83
N ALA A 186 7.92 19.36 10.47
CA ALA A 186 7.86 20.32 9.39
C ALA A 186 7.47 19.62 8.08
N GLY A 187 6.34 20.02 7.51
CA GLY A 187 5.80 19.41 6.28
C GLY A 187 4.89 18.20 6.51
N TYR A 188 4.50 17.86 7.75
CA TYR A 188 3.59 16.75 8.03
C TYR A 188 2.27 16.80 7.25
N GLY A 189 1.64 17.99 7.17
CA GLY A 189 0.41 18.17 6.38
C GLY A 189 0.64 17.97 4.88
N SER A 190 1.73 18.51 4.33
CA SER A 190 2.11 18.32 2.92
C SER A 190 2.44 16.87 2.60
N PHE A 191 3.07 16.17 3.55
CA PHE A 191 3.32 14.74 3.47
C PHE A 191 1.99 13.98 3.38
N LEU A 192 1.05 14.17 4.31
CA LEU A 192 -0.23 13.47 4.28
C LEU A 192 -1.06 13.78 3.03
N LEU A 193 -1.09 15.05 2.61
CA LEU A 193 -1.82 15.49 1.42
C LEU A 193 -1.27 14.87 0.13
N ARG A 194 0.03 14.53 0.10
CA ARG A 194 0.65 13.86 -1.03
C ARG A 194 0.51 12.34 -0.93
N ASP A 195 0.80 11.79 0.25
CA ASP A 195 0.96 10.35 0.49
C ASP A 195 -0.40 9.63 0.46
N LEU A 196 -1.42 10.16 1.13
CA LEU A 196 -2.74 9.51 1.18
C LEU A 196 -3.42 9.40 -0.20
N PRO A 197 -3.46 10.46 -1.03
CA PRO A 197 -4.04 10.33 -2.37
C PRO A 197 -3.20 9.46 -3.29
N PHE A 198 -1.86 9.53 -3.18
CA PHE A 198 -0.95 8.68 -3.94
C PHE A 198 -1.19 7.20 -3.64
N ASP A 199 -1.22 6.83 -2.36
CA ASP A 199 -1.49 5.45 -1.92
C ASP A 199 -2.87 4.96 -2.40
N ALA A 200 -3.89 5.82 -2.34
CA ALA A 200 -5.23 5.48 -2.80
C ALA A 200 -5.29 5.25 -4.31
N ILE A 201 -4.64 6.11 -5.10
CA ILE A 201 -4.58 5.98 -6.57
C ILE A 201 -3.78 4.73 -6.95
N GLN A 202 -2.60 4.53 -6.35
CA GLN A 202 -1.75 3.36 -6.60
C GLN A 202 -2.51 2.07 -6.27
N PHE A 203 -3.22 2.03 -5.14
CA PHE A 203 -4.05 0.88 -4.77
C PHE A 203 -5.17 0.61 -5.79
N CYS A 204 -5.89 1.65 -6.23
CA CYS A 204 -6.91 1.52 -7.26
C CYS A 204 -6.35 0.98 -8.57
N ILE A 205 -5.22 1.52 -9.06
CA ILE A 205 -4.56 1.06 -10.28
C ILE A 205 -4.13 -0.40 -10.14
N TYR A 206 -3.48 -0.74 -9.03
CA TYR A 206 -3.06 -2.12 -8.75
C TYR A 206 -4.24 -3.09 -8.80
N GLU A 207 -5.36 -2.76 -8.15
CA GLU A 207 -6.52 -3.66 -8.11
C GLU A 207 -7.18 -3.80 -9.48
N GLN A 208 -7.30 -2.71 -10.25
CA GLN A 208 -7.85 -2.77 -11.61
C GLN A 208 -6.97 -3.60 -12.56
N LEU A 209 -5.64 -3.41 -12.51
CA LEU A 209 -4.70 -4.20 -13.30
C LEU A 209 -4.75 -5.68 -12.90
N ARG A 210 -4.82 -5.96 -11.60
CA ARG A 210 -4.90 -7.32 -11.07
C ARG A 210 -6.19 -8.01 -11.49
N ILE A 211 -7.35 -7.35 -11.37
CA ILE A 211 -8.65 -7.91 -11.79
C ILE A 211 -8.65 -8.15 -13.30
N GLY A 212 -8.22 -7.16 -14.09
CA GLY A 212 -8.14 -7.29 -15.55
C GLY A 212 -7.26 -8.46 -15.98
N TYR A 213 -6.10 -8.63 -15.34
CA TYR A 213 -5.20 -9.75 -15.64
C TYR A 213 -5.79 -11.10 -15.26
N LYS A 214 -6.46 -11.21 -14.09
CA LYS A 214 -7.15 -12.45 -13.70
C LYS A 214 -8.24 -12.86 -14.69
N VAL A 215 -9.01 -11.89 -15.19
CA VAL A 215 -10.06 -12.13 -16.19
C VAL A 215 -9.46 -12.59 -17.51
N ALA A 216 -8.36 -11.98 -17.95
CA ALA A 216 -7.69 -12.35 -19.20
C ALA A 216 -7.00 -13.72 -19.11
N ALA A 217 -6.29 -13.99 -18.01
CA ALA A 217 -5.50 -15.21 -17.84
C ALA A 217 -6.33 -16.42 -17.37
N ARG A 218 -7.57 -16.20 -16.87
CA ARG A 218 -8.45 -17.21 -16.25
C ARG A 218 -7.77 -18.08 -15.18
N ARG A 219 -6.71 -17.57 -14.59
CA ARG A 219 -5.93 -18.20 -13.53
C ARG A 219 -5.50 -17.16 -12.52
N ASP A 220 -5.13 -17.64 -11.36
CA ASP A 220 -4.51 -16.80 -10.35
C ASP A 220 -3.09 -16.43 -10.77
N LEU A 221 -2.68 -15.22 -10.38
CA LEU A 221 -1.36 -14.67 -10.71
C LEU A 221 -0.27 -15.33 -9.88
N ASN A 222 0.87 -15.55 -10.51
CA ASN A 222 2.09 -15.94 -9.81
C ASN A 222 2.72 -14.73 -9.08
N ASP A 223 3.59 -14.97 -8.11
CA ASP A 223 4.21 -13.90 -7.30
C ASP A 223 5.00 -12.91 -8.16
N ALA A 224 5.71 -13.40 -9.18
CA ALA A 224 6.42 -12.57 -10.13
C ALA A 224 5.48 -11.66 -10.94
N GLU A 225 4.28 -12.15 -11.29
CA GLU A 225 3.30 -11.36 -12.04
C GLU A 225 2.67 -10.28 -11.16
N ASN A 226 2.37 -10.61 -9.89
CA ASN A 226 1.93 -9.63 -8.90
C ASN A 226 3.00 -8.55 -8.70
N ALA A 227 4.29 -8.92 -8.65
CA ALA A 227 5.39 -7.97 -8.53
C ALA A 227 5.49 -7.03 -9.75
N VAL A 228 5.34 -7.55 -10.96
CA VAL A 228 5.35 -6.74 -12.19
C VAL A 228 4.17 -5.77 -12.21
N ILE A 229 2.96 -6.24 -11.89
CA ILE A 229 1.78 -5.36 -11.80
C ILE A 229 1.97 -4.29 -10.73
N GLY A 230 2.54 -4.65 -9.58
CA GLY A 230 2.89 -3.71 -8.52
C GLY A 230 3.89 -2.64 -8.99
N ALA A 231 4.94 -3.04 -9.71
CA ALA A 231 5.92 -2.12 -10.27
C ALA A 231 5.30 -1.14 -11.29
N PHE A 232 4.38 -1.61 -12.13
CA PHE A 232 3.64 -0.74 -13.06
C PHE A 232 2.71 0.22 -12.33
N ALA A 233 1.98 -0.25 -11.32
CA ALA A 233 1.08 0.58 -10.54
C ALA A 233 1.82 1.68 -9.77
N GLY A 234 3.02 1.40 -9.24
CA GLY A 234 3.82 2.36 -8.50
C GLY A 234 4.58 3.40 -9.33
N ASN A 235 4.49 3.34 -10.67
CA ASN A 235 5.14 4.32 -11.55
C ASN A 235 4.30 5.59 -11.80
N PHE A 236 3.05 5.60 -11.35
CA PHE A 236 2.09 6.72 -11.48
C PHE A 236 1.86 7.36 -10.12
#